data_AF-A0A847HH78-F1
#
_entry.id   AF-A0A847HH78-F1
#
_cell.length_a   1.000
_cell.length_b   1.000
_cell.length_c   1.000
_cell.angle_alpha   90.00
_cell.angle_beta   90.00
_cell.angle_gamma   90.00
#
_symmetry.space_group_name_H-M   'P 1'
#
loop_
_entity.id
_entity.type
_entity.pdbx_description
1 polymer ?
#
loop_
_entity_poly.entity_id
_entity_poly.type
_entity_poly.pdbx_seq_one_letter_code
_entity_poly.pdbx_strand_id
1 'polypeptide(L)'
;MSRQPCQDKSVFLAKLCFAIWCCTLVITVSAADIDWKKLEEKAKEYQNKQSGGKNIEVGGKSVNITMPSQPTGRNIDNSELVLSDADQRYISVHMKLANRHFSRKNYPRAIEEVELVFERQPDHPGGRFMRAVIAARLKDHVTAWHNITIARDKDPENAKIKSFVEKLKTVSPEPQKTIGVPGIFRPIPVSASEKTFDIIERLLKDPSSHNITSIDFDDFKIEGNSVWVQMRINCSSIVQKANIAAALEKASSGRCEILSGPPPQGEEKLLEVKFEIPEMAVENKDVKPAADLREFIKLIAEETDVAISDSEERDAENKTLETSYEIASRDFKTLNDFLRKLSPYAIKFRLINMKLAYLAGSQDLIWRCRIQVFYQLS
;
A
#
# COMPACT_ATOMS: atom_id res chain seq x y z
N MET A 1 63.98 -36.35 50.03
CA MET A 1 64.27 -35.08 49.31
C MET A 1 63.18 -34.88 48.26
N SER A 2 62.48 -33.77 48.05
CA SER A 2 62.29 -32.50 48.76
C SER A 2 60.98 -31.89 48.24
N ARG A 3 60.19 -31.30 49.14
CA ARG A 3 59.25 -30.17 48.98
C ARG A 3 58.10 -30.24 47.94
N GLN A 4 56.87 -30.35 48.47
CA GLN A 4 55.67 -29.58 48.03
C GLN A 4 55.94 -28.05 48.09
N PRO A 5 55.15 -27.12 47.48
CA PRO A 5 53.68 -27.19 47.35
C PRO A 5 53.01 -26.55 46.10
N CYS A 6 51.72 -26.88 45.94
CA CYS A 6 50.58 -26.00 45.67
C CYS A 6 50.78 -24.71 44.85
N GLN A 7 50.09 -24.60 43.71
CA GLN A 7 49.50 -23.31 43.28
C GLN A 7 48.32 -23.51 42.31
N ASP A 8 47.13 -23.29 42.87
CA ASP A 8 45.97 -22.60 42.30
C ASP A 8 45.32 -23.07 40.99
N LYS A 9 44.30 -23.93 41.16
CA LYS A 9 43.14 -24.08 40.25
C LYS A 9 42.16 -22.88 40.30
N SER A 10 42.62 -21.69 40.69
CA SER A 10 41.80 -20.47 40.81
C SER A 10 42.07 -19.42 39.73
N VAL A 11 43.05 -19.64 38.83
CA VAL A 11 43.37 -18.69 37.74
C VAL A 11 42.70 -19.06 36.41
N PHE A 12 42.16 -20.28 36.27
CA PHE A 12 41.45 -20.71 35.05
C PHE A 12 39.96 -20.36 35.02
N LEU A 13 39.41 -19.80 36.11
CA LEU A 13 38.01 -19.36 36.19
C LEU A 13 37.83 -17.83 36.18
N ALA A 14 38.91 -17.04 36.12
CA ALA A 14 38.86 -15.58 36.16
C ALA A 14 39.18 -14.88 34.83
N LYS A 15 39.35 -15.63 33.73
CA LYS A 15 39.54 -15.08 32.37
C LYS A 15 38.54 -15.59 31.32
N LEU A 16 37.52 -16.33 31.74
CA LEU A 16 36.42 -16.81 30.88
C LEU A 16 35.05 -16.25 31.27
N CYS A 17 35.02 -15.14 32.03
CA CYS A 17 33.79 -14.44 32.45
C CYS A 17 33.79 -12.96 32.08
N PHE A 18 34.54 -12.53 31.06
CA PHE A 18 34.55 -11.11 30.64
C PHE A 18 34.42 -10.88 29.12
N ALA A 19 33.98 -11.88 28.36
CA ALA A 19 33.80 -11.76 26.90
C ALA A 19 32.45 -12.29 26.40
N ILE A 20 31.47 -12.52 27.28
CA ILE A 20 30.09 -12.87 26.92
C ILE A 20 29.13 -12.00 27.74
N TRP A 21 29.23 -10.69 27.55
CA TRP A 21 28.14 -9.74 27.78
C TRP A 21 28.51 -8.44 27.06
N CYS A 22 27.56 -7.87 26.32
CA CYS A 22 27.59 -6.55 25.68
C CYS A 22 28.17 -6.47 24.25
N CYS A 23 27.72 -7.35 23.35
CA CYS A 23 27.67 -7.04 21.92
C CYS A 23 26.25 -7.28 21.35
N THR A 24 25.21 -6.81 22.04
CA THR A 24 24.06 -6.26 21.33
C THR A 24 24.52 -4.93 20.75
N LEU A 25 25.03 -4.97 19.52
CA LEU A 25 25.24 -3.79 18.70
C LEU A 25 23.85 -3.19 18.45
N VAL A 26 23.40 -2.34 19.38
CA VAL A 26 22.36 -1.36 19.08
C VAL A 26 23.06 -0.33 18.19
N ILE A 27 23.07 -0.59 16.89
CA ILE A 27 23.45 0.43 15.92
C ILE A 27 22.30 1.43 15.93
N THR A 28 22.41 2.47 16.75
CA THR A 28 21.60 3.68 16.54
C THR A 28 22.10 4.33 15.25
N VAL A 29 21.50 3.96 14.12
CA VAL A 29 21.71 4.67 12.86
C VAL A 29 20.97 6.00 12.96
N SER A 30 21.69 7.10 12.83
CA SER A 30 21.10 8.44 12.74
C SER A 30 20.14 8.47 11.56
N ALA A 31 18.86 8.52 11.90
CA ALA A 31 17.75 8.95 11.07
C ALA A 31 18.12 10.16 10.22
N ALA A 32 17.69 10.16 8.96
CA ALA A 32 17.64 11.38 8.18
C ALA A 32 16.51 12.22 8.78
N ASP A 33 16.83 13.39 9.33
CA ASP A 33 15.84 14.39 9.70
C ASP A 33 14.85 14.53 8.54
N ILE A 34 13.55 14.44 8.83
CA ILE A 34 12.50 14.63 7.84
C ILE A 34 12.78 15.96 7.14
N ASP A 35 13.08 15.91 5.84
CA ASP A 35 13.23 17.11 5.03
C ASP A 35 11.83 17.68 4.75
N TRP A 36 11.26 18.28 5.78
CA TRP A 36 9.95 18.91 5.78
C TRP A 36 9.87 19.99 4.70
N LYS A 37 11.00 20.65 4.39
CA LYS A 37 11.08 21.64 3.32
C LYS A 37 10.92 20.99 1.96
N LYS A 38 11.56 19.85 1.69
CA LYS A 38 11.39 19.12 0.41
C LYS A 38 9.96 18.61 0.22
N LEU A 39 9.30 18.12 1.28
CA LEU A 39 7.88 17.74 1.23
C LEU A 39 6.97 18.95 0.99
N GLU A 40 7.25 20.08 1.64
CA GLU A 40 6.49 21.32 1.51
C GLU A 40 6.65 21.96 0.11
N GLU A 41 7.88 22.02 -0.40
CA GLU A 41 8.19 22.53 -1.75
C GLU A 41 7.48 21.70 -2.82
N LYS A 42 7.52 20.37 -2.71
CA LYS A 42 6.81 19.50 -3.64
C LYS A 42 5.29 19.65 -3.53
N ALA A 43 4.73 19.76 -2.32
CA ALA A 43 3.30 20.00 -2.14
C ALA A 43 2.83 21.29 -2.84
N LYS A 44 3.64 22.35 -2.76
CA LYS A 44 3.40 23.62 -3.48
C LYS A 44 3.53 23.47 -5.01
N GLU A 45 4.46 22.67 -5.50
CA GLU A 45 4.65 22.45 -6.95
C GLU A 45 3.44 21.77 -7.61
N TYR A 46 2.78 20.84 -6.92
CA TYR A 46 1.57 20.17 -7.42
C TYR A 46 0.34 21.07 -7.41
N GLN A 47 0.20 21.98 -6.44
CA GLN A 47 -0.86 22.99 -6.45
C GLN A 47 -0.74 23.91 -7.67
N ASN A 48 0.48 24.37 -7.98
CA ASN A 48 0.73 25.19 -9.17
C ASN A 48 0.41 24.46 -10.49
N LYS A 49 0.48 23.12 -10.51
CA LYS A 49 0.08 22.30 -11.68
C LYS A 49 -1.43 22.08 -11.77
N GLN A 50 -2.17 22.11 -10.66
CA GLN A 50 -3.65 22.06 -10.66
C GLN A 50 -4.30 23.45 -10.84
N SER A 51 -3.64 24.53 -10.41
CA SER A 51 -4.12 25.91 -10.55
C SER A 51 -3.75 26.50 -11.91
N GLY A 52 -4.26 25.91 -13.00
CA GLY A 52 -4.31 26.56 -14.32
C GLY A 52 -5.42 27.62 -14.44
N GLY A 53 -5.95 28.11 -13.31
CA GLY A 53 -6.97 29.15 -13.24
C GLY A 53 -6.37 30.45 -12.69
N LYS A 54 -6.52 31.54 -13.46
CA LYS A 54 -6.03 32.89 -13.15
C LYS A 54 -6.20 33.27 -11.66
N ASN A 55 -5.09 33.63 -11.02
CA ASN A 55 -5.09 34.35 -9.74
C ASN A 55 -5.78 35.71 -9.92
N ILE A 56 -6.83 35.95 -9.15
CA ILE A 56 -7.31 37.31 -8.86
C ILE A 56 -6.65 37.70 -7.54
N GLU A 57 -5.77 38.70 -7.58
CA GLU A 57 -5.26 39.37 -6.39
C GLU A 57 -6.42 40.05 -5.66
N VAL A 58 -6.65 39.68 -4.40
CA VAL A 58 -7.41 40.49 -3.45
C VAL A 58 -6.59 40.61 -2.17
N GLY A 59 -6.39 41.86 -1.77
CA GLY A 59 -5.35 42.28 -0.85
C GLY A 59 -5.49 41.83 0.60
N GLY A 60 -4.31 41.77 1.23
CA GLY A 60 -4.01 42.07 2.63
C GLY A 60 -5.10 41.87 3.67
N LYS A 61 -5.20 40.65 4.21
CA LYS A 61 -5.50 40.40 5.63
C LYS A 61 -4.62 39.25 6.11
N SER A 62 -3.83 39.51 7.15
CA SER A 62 -3.11 38.46 7.87
C SER A 62 -4.13 37.52 8.49
N VAL A 63 -4.27 36.33 7.90
CA VAL A 63 -5.09 35.26 8.46
C VAL A 63 -4.31 34.67 9.63
N ASN A 64 -4.86 34.78 10.84
CA ASN A 64 -4.36 34.05 12.00
C ASN A 64 -4.69 32.57 11.76
N ILE A 65 -3.73 31.79 11.28
CA ILE A 65 -3.88 30.35 11.04
C ILE A 65 -3.69 29.63 12.37
N THR A 66 -4.74 29.58 13.19
CA THR A 66 -4.77 28.64 14.31
C THR A 66 -4.98 27.24 13.74
N MET A 67 -3.91 26.46 13.65
CA MET A 67 -4.02 25.07 13.20
C MET A 67 -4.68 24.21 14.29
N PRO A 68 -5.68 23.36 13.94
CA PRO A 68 -6.25 22.42 14.89
C PRO A 68 -5.18 21.44 15.40
N SER A 69 -5.30 21.01 16.66
CA SER A 69 -4.35 20.07 17.27
C SER A 69 -4.42 18.66 16.67
N GLN A 70 -5.54 18.26 16.06
CA GLN A 70 -5.69 16.99 15.35
C GLN A 70 -6.66 17.09 14.16
N PRO A 71 -6.38 16.40 13.04
CA PRO A 71 -7.30 16.29 11.92
C PRO A 71 -8.61 15.59 12.28
N THR A 72 -9.72 16.09 11.77
CA THR A 72 -11.07 15.53 12.00
C THR A 72 -11.64 14.79 10.79
N GLY A 73 -10.90 14.62 9.70
CA GLY A 73 -11.37 13.91 8.51
C GLY A 73 -10.57 14.30 7.27
N ARG A 74 -10.77 13.60 6.15
CA ARG A 74 -10.06 13.82 4.88
C ARG A 74 -11.02 14.26 3.80
N ASN A 75 -10.75 15.32 3.04
CA ASN A 75 -11.61 15.57 1.87
C ASN A 75 -11.50 14.41 0.87
N ILE A 76 -12.61 13.67 0.65
CA ILE A 76 -12.70 12.61 -0.34
C ILE A 76 -13.51 13.18 -1.49
N ASP A 77 -12.85 13.54 -2.58
CA ASP A 77 -13.53 13.93 -3.80
C ASP A 77 -14.23 12.69 -4.39
N ASN A 78 -15.54 12.63 -4.20
CA ASN A 78 -16.41 11.58 -4.70
C ASN A 78 -17.11 11.99 -5.99
N SER A 79 -16.74 13.12 -6.60
CA SER A 79 -17.25 13.45 -7.92
C SER A 79 -16.86 12.33 -8.90
N GLU A 80 -17.78 11.96 -9.80
CA GLU A 80 -17.40 11.10 -10.93
C GLU A 80 -16.18 11.73 -11.58
N LEU A 81 -15.18 10.90 -11.91
CA LEU A 81 -13.91 11.37 -12.45
C LEU A 81 -14.19 12.04 -13.80
N VAL A 82 -14.45 13.35 -13.78
CA VAL A 82 -14.78 14.13 -14.99
C VAL A 82 -13.46 14.37 -15.70
N LEU A 83 -13.18 13.49 -16.67
CA LEU A 83 -11.98 13.58 -17.49
C LEU A 83 -12.00 14.88 -18.28
N SER A 84 -10.96 15.71 -18.09
CA SER A 84 -10.77 16.90 -18.91
C SER A 84 -10.58 16.53 -20.38
N ASP A 85 -10.84 17.47 -21.29
CA ASP A 85 -10.56 17.25 -22.72
C ASP A 85 -9.10 16.86 -22.98
N ALA A 86 -8.17 17.35 -22.14
CA ALA A 86 -6.76 16.97 -22.21
C ALA A 86 -6.56 15.50 -21.81
N ASP A 87 -7.19 15.04 -20.74
CA ASP A 87 -7.13 13.64 -20.30
C ASP A 87 -7.77 12.70 -21.31
N GLN A 88 -8.90 13.09 -21.90
CA GLN A 88 -9.54 12.31 -22.95
C GLN A 88 -8.64 12.17 -24.18
N ARG A 89 -7.95 13.25 -24.60
CA ARG A 89 -6.96 13.20 -25.69
C ARG A 89 -5.78 12.31 -25.32
N TYR A 90 -5.26 12.43 -24.10
CA TYR A 90 -4.16 11.63 -23.59
C TYR A 90 -4.51 10.13 -23.64
N ILE A 91 -5.67 9.74 -23.08
CA ILE A 91 -6.19 8.38 -23.11
C ILE A 91 -6.33 7.89 -24.56
N SER A 92 -6.90 8.71 -25.46
CA SER A 92 -7.07 8.35 -26.87
C SER A 92 -5.75 8.06 -27.58
N VAL A 93 -4.72 8.89 -27.34
CA VAL A 93 -3.38 8.71 -27.94
C VAL A 93 -2.74 7.42 -27.45
N HIS A 94 -2.69 7.20 -26.14
CA HIS A 94 -2.06 6.02 -25.56
C HIS A 94 -2.82 4.73 -25.90
N MET A 95 -4.15 4.77 -25.97
CA MET A 95 -4.92 3.64 -26.48
C MET A 95 -4.63 3.32 -27.96
N LYS A 96 -4.39 4.32 -28.81
CA LYS A 96 -3.99 4.08 -30.22
C LYS A 96 -2.59 3.45 -30.30
N LEU A 97 -1.64 3.93 -29.51
CA LEU A 97 -0.29 3.36 -29.44
C LEU A 97 -0.31 1.93 -28.90
N ALA A 98 -1.07 1.68 -27.84
CA ALA A 98 -1.29 0.35 -27.28
C ALA A 98 -1.84 -0.62 -28.33
N ASN A 99 -2.88 -0.23 -29.08
CA ASN A 99 -3.46 -1.04 -30.16
C ASN A 99 -2.44 -1.34 -31.28
N ARG A 100 -1.59 -0.36 -31.62
CA ARG A 100 -0.52 -0.55 -32.61
C ARG A 100 0.52 -1.57 -32.13
N HIS A 101 0.95 -1.47 -30.87
CA HIS A 101 1.89 -2.43 -30.28
C HIS A 101 1.26 -3.83 -30.15
N PHE A 102 0.00 -3.90 -29.73
CA PHE A 102 -0.75 -5.14 -29.60
C PHE A 102 -0.93 -5.87 -30.93
N SER A 103 -1.26 -5.17 -32.01
CA SER A 103 -1.41 -5.77 -33.35
C SER A 103 -0.10 -6.34 -33.89
N ARG A 104 1.03 -5.75 -33.50
CA ARG A 104 2.39 -6.24 -33.79
C ARG A 104 2.88 -7.32 -32.83
N LYS A 105 2.02 -7.81 -31.92
CA LYS A 105 2.36 -8.76 -30.84
C LYS A 105 3.48 -8.28 -29.91
N ASN A 106 3.75 -6.98 -29.85
CA ASN A 106 4.66 -6.38 -28.88
C ASN A 106 3.88 -6.11 -27.58
N TYR A 107 3.66 -7.16 -26.79
CA TYR A 107 2.88 -7.07 -25.57
C TYR A 107 3.51 -6.22 -24.47
N PRO A 108 4.84 -6.23 -24.22
CA PRO A 108 5.45 -5.35 -23.22
C PRO A 108 5.13 -3.87 -23.48
N ARG A 109 5.35 -3.39 -24.70
CA ARG A 109 5.02 -1.99 -25.03
C ARG A 109 3.53 -1.70 -25.03
N ALA A 110 2.69 -2.65 -25.43
CA ALA A 110 1.24 -2.47 -25.34
C ALA A 110 0.77 -2.32 -23.89
N ILE A 111 1.42 -3.03 -22.96
CA ILE A 111 1.16 -2.91 -21.53
C ILE A 111 1.59 -1.53 -21.03
N GLU A 112 2.81 -1.09 -21.31
CA GLU A 112 3.32 0.23 -20.90
C GLU A 112 2.37 1.37 -21.34
N GLU A 113 1.92 1.35 -22.59
CA GLU A 113 0.98 2.34 -23.11
C GLU A 113 -0.39 2.29 -22.40
N VAL A 114 -0.86 1.09 -22.04
CA VAL A 114 -2.11 0.93 -21.29
C VAL A 114 -1.95 1.38 -19.83
N GLU A 115 -0.77 1.24 -19.23
CA GLU A 115 -0.49 1.74 -17.88
C GLU A 115 -0.63 3.26 -17.81
N LEU A 116 -0.17 3.98 -18.84
CA LEU A 116 -0.35 5.42 -18.96
C LEU A 116 -1.85 5.81 -19.03
N VAL A 117 -2.67 5.01 -19.72
CA VAL A 117 -4.14 5.23 -19.74
C VAL A 117 -4.73 5.12 -18.34
N PHE A 118 -4.28 4.14 -17.57
CA PHE A 118 -4.79 3.89 -16.23
C PHE A 118 -4.34 4.92 -15.19
N GLU A 119 -3.28 5.68 -15.44
CA GLU A 119 -2.96 6.85 -14.60
C GLU A 119 -4.06 7.91 -14.60
N ARG A 120 -4.84 8.00 -15.68
CA ARG A 120 -5.97 8.95 -15.82
C ARG A 120 -7.30 8.30 -15.54
N GLN A 121 -7.51 7.09 -16.07
CA GLN A 121 -8.74 6.33 -15.89
C GLN A 121 -8.44 4.87 -15.52
N PRO A 122 -8.24 4.57 -14.22
CA PRO A 122 -7.91 3.24 -13.71
C PRO A 122 -8.82 2.09 -14.17
N ASP A 123 -10.07 2.39 -14.45
CA ASP A 123 -11.13 1.46 -14.83
C ASP A 123 -11.49 1.53 -16.32
N HIS A 124 -10.65 2.16 -17.15
CA HIS A 124 -10.91 2.35 -18.57
C HIS A 124 -11.20 1.00 -19.27
N PRO A 125 -12.41 0.78 -19.82
CA PRO A 125 -12.87 -0.53 -20.25
C PRO A 125 -12.02 -1.10 -21.38
N GLY A 126 -11.62 -0.27 -22.34
CA GLY A 126 -10.77 -0.70 -23.46
C GLY A 126 -9.36 -1.11 -23.04
N GLY A 127 -8.78 -0.42 -22.05
CA GLY A 127 -7.45 -0.74 -21.51
C GLY A 127 -7.48 -2.02 -20.70
N ARG A 128 -8.49 -2.18 -19.84
CA ARG A 128 -8.74 -3.40 -19.06
C ARG A 128 -8.99 -4.60 -19.97
N PHE A 129 -9.81 -4.44 -21.02
CA PHE A 129 -10.02 -5.48 -22.02
C PHE A 129 -8.71 -5.90 -22.71
N MET A 130 -7.87 -4.94 -23.14
CA MET A 130 -6.59 -5.26 -23.77
C MET A 130 -5.66 -6.03 -22.83
N ARG A 131 -5.53 -5.60 -21.56
CA ARG A 131 -4.76 -6.33 -20.54
C ARG A 131 -5.26 -7.75 -20.36
N ALA A 132 -6.58 -7.94 -20.33
CA ALA A 132 -7.17 -9.27 -20.21
C ALA A 132 -6.81 -10.19 -21.39
N VAL A 133 -6.90 -9.66 -22.62
CA VAL A 133 -6.54 -10.41 -23.83
C VAL A 133 -5.06 -10.74 -23.88
N ILE A 134 -4.18 -9.79 -23.53
CA ILE A 134 -2.73 -10.03 -23.45
C ILE A 134 -2.43 -11.13 -22.42
N ALA A 135 -2.98 -11.01 -21.20
CA ALA A 135 -2.77 -11.98 -20.13
C ALA A 135 -3.23 -13.39 -20.54
N ALA A 136 -4.41 -13.53 -21.14
CA ALA A 136 -4.91 -14.82 -21.62
C ALA A 136 -4.01 -15.44 -22.71
N ARG A 137 -3.42 -14.62 -23.61
CA ARG A 137 -2.46 -15.10 -24.61
C ARG A 137 -1.14 -15.55 -24.00
N LEU A 138 -0.74 -14.94 -22.89
CA LEU A 138 0.41 -15.34 -22.09
C LEU A 138 0.07 -16.48 -21.11
N LYS A 139 -1.15 -17.04 -21.18
CA LYS A 139 -1.68 -18.09 -20.29
C LYS A 139 -1.76 -17.69 -18.81
N ASP A 140 -1.72 -16.39 -18.53
CA ASP A 140 -2.00 -15.83 -17.22
C ASP A 140 -3.51 -15.58 -17.09
N HIS A 141 -4.24 -16.66 -16.81
CA HIS A 141 -5.70 -16.63 -16.72
C HIS A 141 -6.20 -15.86 -15.50
N VAL A 142 -5.42 -15.79 -14.42
CA VAL A 142 -5.75 -15.02 -13.20
C VAL A 142 -5.77 -13.53 -13.53
N THR A 143 -4.72 -13.03 -14.18
CA THR A 143 -4.67 -11.63 -14.64
C THR A 143 -5.72 -11.33 -15.70
N ALA A 144 -6.02 -12.30 -16.57
CA ALA A 144 -7.09 -12.17 -17.54
C ALA A 144 -8.45 -11.95 -16.88
N TRP A 145 -8.80 -12.80 -15.91
CA TRP A 145 -10.06 -12.72 -15.18
C TRP A 145 -10.19 -11.44 -14.36
N HIS A 146 -9.14 -11.02 -13.67
CA HIS A 146 -9.17 -9.75 -12.93
C HIS A 146 -9.50 -8.56 -13.83
N ASN A 147 -8.85 -8.44 -14.99
CA ASN A 147 -9.04 -7.30 -15.86
C ASN A 147 -10.35 -7.37 -16.66
N ILE A 148 -10.79 -8.55 -17.09
CA ILE A 148 -12.03 -8.68 -17.87
C ILE A 148 -13.26 -8.39 -16.99
N THR A 149 -13.23 -8.75 -15.70
CA THR A 149 -14.31 -8.42 -14.76
C THR A 149 -14.49 -6.90 -14.67
N ILE A 150 -13.39 -6.15 -14.48
CA ILE A 150 -13.45 -4.68 -14.43
C ILE A 150 -13.96 -4.10 -15.76
N ALA A 151 -13.48 -4.61 -16.89
CA ALA A 151 -13.93 -4.15 -18.21
C ALA A 151 -15.43 -4.41 -18.43
N ARG A 152 -15.92 -5.59 -18.03
CA ARG A 152 -17.33 -6.00 -18.12
C ARG A 152 -18.22 -5.15 -17.22
N ASP A 153 -17.79 -4.84 -16.00
CA ASP A 153 -18.58 -4.02 -15.09
C ASP A 153 -18.74 -2.58 -15.60
N LYS A 154 -17.78 -2.09 -16.38
CA LYS A 154 -17.77 -0.72 -16.92
C LYS A 154 -18.42 -0.60 -18.30
N ASP A 155 -18.37 -1.65 -19.12
CA ASP A 155 -18.98 -1.69 -20.45
C ASP A 155 -19.67 -3.05 -20.68
N PRO A 156 -20.80 -3.30 -19.97
CA PRO A 156 -21.44 -4.61 -19.94
C PRO A 156 -22.03 -5.00 -21.29
N GLU A 157 -22.39 -4.04 -22.14
CA GLU A 157 -23.02 -4.29 -23.45
C GLU A 157 -22.03 -4.53 -24.60
N ASN A 158 -20.73 -4.46 -24.32
CA ASN A 158 -19.71 -4.67 -25.33
C ASN A 158 -19.66 -6.11 -25.84
N ALA A 159 -20.04 -6.32 -27.11
CA ALA A 159 -20.04 -7.63 -27.75
C ALA A 159 -18.67 -8.34 -27.74
N LYS A 160 -17.55 -7.59 -27.82
CA LYS A 160 -16.20 -8.18 -27.79
C LYS A 160 -15.85 -8.70 -26.40
N ILE A 161 -16.24 -7.97 -25.35
CA ILE A 161 -16.06 -8.41 -23.95
C ILE A 161 -16.88 -9.67 -23.70
N LYS A 162 -18.18 -9.67 -24.06
CA LYS A 162 -19.06 -10.85 -23.93
C LYS A 162 -18.46 -12.07 -24.64
N SER A 163 -18.06 -11.92 -25.91
CA SER A 163 -17.45 -13.01 -26.69
C SER A 163 -16.13 -13.52 -26.10
N PHE A 164 -15.29 -12.63 -25.57
CA PHE A 164 -14.04 -13.02 -24.95
C PHE A 164 -14.24 -13.75 -23.62
N VAL A 165 -15.19 -13.32 -22.79
CA VAL A 165 -15.55 -14.01 -21.54
C VAL A 165 -15.96 -15.45 -21.83
N GLU A 166 -16.83 -15.67 -22.81
CA GLU A 166 -17.26 -17.04 -23.18
C GLU A 166 -16.09 -17.90 -23.66
N LYS A 167 -15.14 -17.33 -24.42
CA LYS A 167 -13.91 -18.04 -24.82
C LYS A 167 -12.97 -18.29 -23.65
N LEU A 168 -12.87 -17.37 -22.70
CA LEU A 168 -11.99 -17.53 -21.55
C LEU A 168 -12.50 -18.66 -20.65
N LYS A 169 -13.83 -18.77 -20.45
CA LYS A 169 -14.47 -19.85 -19.69
C LYS A 169 -14.12 -21.25 -20.19
N THR A 170 -13.88 -21.43 -21.50
CA THR A 170 -13.56 -22.76 -22.06
C THR A 170 -12.14 -23.21 -21.72
N VAL A 171 -11.23 -22.29 -21.42
CA VAL A 171 -9.82 -22.59 -21.09
C VAL A 171 -9.51 -22.40 -19.60
N SER A 172 -10.26 -21.54 -18.91
CA SER A 172 -10.16 -21.31 -17.48
C SER A 172 -11.54 -20.93 -16.95
N PRO A 173 -12.11 -21.68 -16.00
CA PRO A 173 -13.40 -21.32 -15.41
C PRO A 173 -13.34 -19.94 -14.77
N GLU A 174 -14.48 -19.25 -14.74
CA GLU A 174 -14.60 -17.94 -14.10
C GLU A 174 -14.39 -18.10 -12.58
N PRO A 175 -13.44 -17.37 -11.98
CA PRO A 175 -13.19 -17.47 -10.56
C PRO A 175 -14.35 -16.85 -9.79
N GLN A 176 -14.73 -17.46 -8.67
CA GLN A 176 -15.76 -16.90 -7.79
C GLN A 176 -15.32 -15.54 -7.20
N LYS A 177 -14.00 -15.35 -7.01
CA LYS A 177 -13.40 -14.15 -6.42
C LYS A 177 -12.13 -13.79 -7.18
N THR A 178 -11.97 -12.53 -7.56
CA THR A 178 -10.72 -12.07 -8.18
C THR A 178 -9.67 -11.78 -7.11
N ILE A 179 -8.41 -12.10 -7.38
CA ILE A 179 -7.31 -11.84 -6.43
C ILE A 179 -7.08 -10.34 -6.24
N GLY A 180 -7.08 -9.55 -7.32
CA GLY A 180 -6.89 -8.10 -7.26
C GLY A 180 -8.12 -7.35 -6.72
N VAL A 181 -7.88 -6.16 -6.17
CA VAL A 181 -8.91 -5.30 -5.57
C VAL A 181 -9.50 -4.35 -6.64
N PRO A 182 -10.81 -4.41 -6.92
CA PRO A 182 -11.43 -3.51 -7.90
C PRO A 182 -11.27 -2.03 -7.54
N GLY A 183 -10.94 -1.19 -8.54
CA GLY A 183 -10.70 0.24 -8.35
C GLY A 183 -9.28 0.59 -7.87
N ILE A 184 -8.42 -0.41 -7.69
CA ILE A 184 -6.99 -0.23 -7.48
C ILE A 184 -6.25 -0.51 -8.79
N PHE A 185 -5.37 0.41 -9.18
CA PHE A 185 -4.57 0.29 -10.39
C PHE A 185 -3.13 -0.07 -10.04
N ARG A 186 -2.88 -1.37 -9.87
CA ARG A 186 -1.57 -1.98 -9.63
C ARG A 186 -1.52 -3.40 -10.20
N PRO A 187 -0.33 -4.01 -10.32
CA PRO A 187 -0.21 -5.46 -10.53
C PRO A 187 -1.01 -6.25 -9.48
N ILE A 188 -1.44 -7.46 -9.84
CA ILE A 188 -2.16 -8.34 -8.90
C ILE A 188 -1.25 -8.63 -7.71
N PRO A 189 -1.78 -8.54 -6.48
CA PRO A 189 -0.98 -8.84 -5.31
C PRO A 189 -0.53 -10.30 -5.28
N VAL A 190 0.75 -10.51 -4.99
CA VAL A 190 1.40 -11.83 -4.87
C VAL A 190 1.37 -12.37 -3.44
N SER A 191 1.07 -11.52 -2.45
CA SER A 191 0.96 -11.90 -1.05
C SER A 191 -0.22 -11.22 -0.35
N ALA A 192 -0.65 -11.79 0.77
CA ALA A 192 -1.70 -11.18 1.60
C ALA A 192 -1.25 -9.83 2.15
N SER A 193 0.05 -9.65 2.44
CA SER A 193 0.64 -8.34 2.80
C SER A 193 0.34 -7.27 1.76
N GLU A 194 0.60 -7.54 0.48
CA GLU A 194 0.29 -6.58 -0.58
C GLU A 194 -1.21 -6.32 -0.71
N LYS A 195 -2.01 -7.39 -0.68
CA LYS A 195 -3.47 -7.27 -0.82
C LYS A 195 -4.09 -6.48 0.33
N THR A 196 -3.56 -6.58 1.56
CA THR A 196 -3.97 -5.75 2.69
C THR A 196 -3.88 -4.27 2.34
N PHE A 197 -2.78 -3.81 1.74
CA PHE A 197 -2.63 -2.39 1.39
C PHE A 197 -3.60 -1.97 0.28
N ASP A 198 -3.87 -2.83 -0.72
CA ASP A 198 -4.89 -2.53 -1.73
C ASP A 198 -6.30 -2.42 -1.11
N ILE A 199 -6.62 -3.27 -0.12
CA ILE A 199 -7.88 -3.24 0.61
C ILE A 199 -8.00 -1.95 1.43
N ILE A 200 -6.94 -1.56 2.14
CA ILE A 200 -6.93 -0.32 2.93
C ILE A 200 -7.03 0.90 2.02
N GLU A 201 -6.33 0.93 0.88
CA GLU A 201 -6.50 2.01 -0.09
C GLU A 201 -7.94 2.09 -0.59
N ARG A 202 -8.55 0.93 -0.88
CA ARG A 202 -9.94 0.89 -1.34
C ARG A 202 -10.93 1.34 -0.27
N LEU A 203 -10.69 0.98 1.00
CA LEU A 203 -11.45 1.49 2.14
C LEU A 203 -11.28 3.01 2.25
N LEU A 204 -10.06 3.52 2.16
CA LEU A 204 -9.75 4.95 2.32
C LEU A 204 -10.29 5.83 1.17
N LYS A 205 -10.63 5.23 0.02
CA LYS A 205 -11.38 5.87 -1.07
C LYS A 205 -12.90 5.81 -0.89
N ASP A 206 -13.40 5.01 0.06
CA ASP A 206 -14.82 4.87 0.32
C ASP A 206 -15.33 6.04 1.19
N PRO A 207 -16.51 6.64 0.89
CA PRO A 207 -17.06 7.73 1.68
C PRO A 207 -17.24 7.39 3.16
N SER A 208 -17.49 6.12 3.49
CA SER A 208 -17.62 5.64 4.87
C SER A 208 -16.34 5.83 5.72
N SER A 209 -15.19 6.01 5.06
CA SER A 209 -13.88 6.17 5.70
C SER A 209 -13.47 7.63 5.96
N HIS A 210 -14.29 8.61 5.57
CA HIS A 210 -13.95 10.05 5.63
C HIS A 210 -13.45 10.49 7.02
N ASN A 211 -14.07 9.95 8.07
CA ASN A 211 -13.81 10.31 9.46
C ASN A 211 -12.68 9.52 10.12
N ILE A 212 -12.07 8.54 9.43
CA ILE A 212 -10.96 7.76 10.00
C ILE A 212 -9.77 8.68 10.23
N THR A 213 -9.27 8.71 11.47
CA THR A 213 -8.11 9.51 11.89
C THR A 213 -6.89 8.66 12.22
N SER A 214 -7.09 7.40 12.62
CA SER A 214 -5.99 6.42 12.73
C SER A 214 -6.48 5.00 12.61
N ILE A 215 -5.57 4.11 12.23
CA ILE A 215 -5.77 2.66 12.16
C ILE A 215 -4.54 1.99 12.77
N ASP A 216 -4.76 1.17 13.79
CA ASP A 216 -3.77 0.27 14.36
C ASP A 216 -4.03 -1.15 13.87
N PHE A 217 -2.98 -1.91 13.62
CA PHE A 217 -3.06 -3.26 13.06
C PHE A 217 -2.39 -4.27 14.00
N ASP A 218 -3.03 -5.42 14.15
CA ASP A 218 -2.43 -6.58 14.80
C ASP A 218 -1.62 -7.41 13.79
N ASP A 219 -0.89 -8.41 14.30
CA ASP A 219 -0.24 -9.41 13.45
C ASP A 219 -1.23 -10.23 12.61
N PHE A 220 -0.76 -10.68 11.45
CA PHE A 220 -1.50 -11.59 10.57
C PHE A 220 -1.79 -12.91 11.30
N LYS A 221 -3.06 -13.32 11.32
CA LYS A 221 -3.47 -14.63 11.86
C LYS A 221 -3.81 -15.56 10.70
N ILE A 222 -3.19 -16.74 10.67
CA ILE A 222 -3.43 -17.74 9.62
C ILE A 222 -4.44 -18.75 10.15
N GLU A 223 -5.57 -18.87 9.47
CA GLU A 223 -6.61 -19.85 9.80
C GLU A 223 -6.96 -20.65 8.54
N GLY A 224 -6.50 -21.90 8.48
CA GLY A 224 -6.67 -22.73 7.29
C GLY A 224 -5.93 -22.13 6.08
N ASN A 225 -6.68 -21.84 5.01
CA ASN A 225 -6.16 -21.23 3.78
C ASN A 225 -6.46 -19.73 3.68
N SER A 226 -6.85 -19.10 4.79
CA SER A 226 -7.18 -17.68 4.86
C SER A 226 -6.25 -16.95 5.82
N VAL A 227 -5.96 -15.71 5.50
CA VAL A 227 -5.24 -14.77 6.37
C VAL A 227 -6.24 -13.78 6.95
N TRP A 228 -6.27 -13.65 8.27
CA TRP A 228 -7.08 -12.66 8.96
C TRP A 228 -6.22 -11.48 9.39
N VAL A 229 -6.75 -10.29 9.13
CA VAL A 229 -6.16 -9.01 9.54
C VAL A 229 -7.12 -8.35 10.51
N GLN A 230 -6.68 -8.17 11.74
CA GLN A 230 -7.42 -7.46 12.78
C GLN A 230 -6.89 -6.02 12.87
N MET A 231 -7.81 -5.06 12.97
CA MET A 231 -7.48 -3.64 13.08
C MET A 231 -8.40 -2.92 14.07
N ARG A 232 -7.86 -1.84 14.63
CA ARG A 232 -8.56 -0.89 15.47
C ARG A 232 -8.58 0.47 14.77
N ILE A 233 -9.76 0.93 14.41
CA ILE A 233 -9.99 2.16 13.66
C ILE A 233 -10.50 3.23 14.63
N ASN A 234 -9.81 4.36 14.69
CA ASN A 234 -10.28 5.56 15.37
C ASN A 234 -10.89 6.54 14.36
N CYS A 235 -12.03 7.10 14.71
CA CYS A 235 -12.75 8.08 13.93
C CYS A 235 -12.92 9.39 14.71
N SER A 236 -12.90 10.52 14.01
CA SER A 236 -13.16 11.85 14.57
C SER A 236 -14.60 12.02 15.05
N SER A 237 -15.52 11.40 14.33
CA SER A 237 -16.94 11.38 14.56
C SER A 237 -17.46 9.95 14.44
N ILE A 238 -18.72 9.82 14.80
CA ILE A 238 -19.42 8.55 14.78
C ILE A 238 -19.58 8.03 13.35
N VAL A 239 -19.36 6.73 13.18
CA VAL A 239 -19.47 6.05 11.89
C VAL A 239 -20.40 4.84 11.98
N GLN A 240 -21.06 4.54 10.86
CA GLN A 240 -21.86 3.32 10.72
C GLN A 240 -20.91 2.13 10.50
N LYS A 241 -20.70 1.32 11.55
CA LYS A 241 -19.78 0.16 11.54
C LYS A 241 -20.04 -0.80 10.37
N ALA A 242 -21.32 -1.00 10.03
CA ALA A 242 -21.75 -1.86 8.92
C ALA A 242 -21.23 -1.39 7.56
N ASN A 243 -21.12 -0.07 7.32
CA ASN A 243 -20.63 0.46 6.05
C ASN A 243 -19.13 0.22 5.88
N ILE A 244 -18.36 0.39 6.96
CA ILE A 244 -16.92 0.09 6.96
C ILE A 244 -16.70 -1.40 6.75
N ALA A 245 -17.46 -2.26 7.44
CA ALA A 245 -17.39 -3.71 7.26
C ALA A 245 -17.73 -4.11 5.81
N ALA A 246 -18.84 -3.60 5.25
CA ALA A 246 -19.23 -3.87 3.87
C ALA A 246 -18.19 -3.39 2.85
N ALA A 247 -17.55 -2.24 3.09
CA ALA A 247 -16.47 -1.75 2.24
C ALA A 247 -15.25 -2.69 2.28
N LEU A 248 -14.90 -3.21 3.46
CA LEU A 248 -13.82 -4.20 3.63
C LEU A 248 -14.15 -5.55 2.99
N GLU A 249 -15.39 -6.06 3.11
CA GLU A 249 -15.83 -7.30 2.44
C GLU A 249 -15.75 -7.17 0.93
N LYS A 250 -16.26 -6.06 0.40
CA LYS A 250 -16.21 -5.76 -1.04
C LYS A 250 -14.77 -5.68 -1.56
N ALA A 251 -13.86 -5.06 -0.80
CA ALA A 251 -12.47 -4.91 -1.21
C ALA A 251 -11.67 -6.21 -1.08
N SER A 252 -11.85 -6.96 0.00
CA SER A 252 -11.12 -8.20 0.27
C SER A 252 -11.62 -9.39 -0.54
N SER A 253 -12.88 -9.34 -0.96
CA SER A 253 -13.67 -10.51 -1.39
C SER A 253 -13.77 -11.59 -0.29
N GLY A 254 -13.51 -11.25 0.96
CA GLY A 254 -13.58 -12.13 2.14
C GLY A 254 -14.71 -11.72 3.09
N ARG A 255 -14.79 -12.41 4.23
CA ARG A 255 -15.69 -12.05 5.33
C ARG A 255 -15.10 -10.92 6.18
N CYS A 256 -15.96 -10.13 6.81
CA CYS A 256 -15.57 -9.13 7.79
C CYS A 256 -16.37 -9.31 9.08
N GLU A 257 -15.69 -9.30 10.23
CA GLU A 257 -16.30 -9.47 11.55
C GLU A 257 -16.01 -8.24 12.41
N ILE A 258 -17.06 -7.65 12.98
CA ILE A 258 -16.95 -6.57 13.95
C ILE A 258 -16.70 -7.19 15.33
N LEU A 259 -15.57 -6.85 15.95
CA LEU A 259 -15.12 -7.40 17.24
C LEU A 259 -15.48 -6.52 18.44
N SER A 260 -15.71 -5.23 18.21
CA SER A 260 -16.34 -4.35 19.22
C SER A 260 -17.70 -4.93 19.66
N GLY A 261 -18.08 -4.72 20.94
CA GLY A 261 -19.17 -5.40 21.66
C GLY A 261 -20.55 -5.44 20.96
N PRO A 262 -21.54 -6.16 21.54
CA PRO A 262 -22.82 -6.46 20.89
C PRO A 262 -23.45 -5.18 20.34
N PRO A 263 -24.02 -5.19 19.12
CA PRO A 263 -24.29 -3.99 18.35
C PRO A 263 -25.14 -3.02 19.16
N PRO A 264 -24.58 -1.90 19.64
CA PRO A 264 -25.41 -0.75 19.95
C PRO A 264 -25.84 -0.23 18.58
N GLN A 265 -27.14 -0.02 18.38
CA GLN A 265 -27.57 0.93 17.37
C GLN A 265 -26.99 2.29 17.78
N GLY A 266 -25.80 2.62 17.24
CA GLY A 266 -25.14 3.89 17.48
C GLY A 266 -23.67 3.81 17.89
N GLU A 267 -22.84 4.51 17.11
CA GLU A 267 -22.08 5.63 17.66
C GLU A 267 -20.86 5.34 18.55
N GLU A 268 -19.93 4.49 18.10
CA GLU A 268 -18.57 4.46 18.67
C GLU A 268 -17.56 5.12 17.74
N LYS A 269 -16.71 5.99 18.30
CA LYS A 269 -15.54 6.57 17.63
C LYS A 269 -14.39 5.58 17.47
N LEU A 270 -14.50 4.42 18.11
CA LEU A 270 -13.55 3.32 18.05
C LEU A 270 -14.25 2.10 17.44
N LEU A 271 -13.62 1.49 16.45
CA LEU A 271 -14.11 0.29 15.79
C LEU A 271 -13.01 -0.76 15.79
N GLU A 272 -13.26 -1.89 16.45
CA GLU A 272 -12.43 -3.09 16.30
C GLU A 272 -13.09 -4.03 15.30
N VAL A 273 -12.34 -4.40 14.27
CA VAL A 273 -12.82 -5.21 13.14
C VAL A 273 -11.71 -6.14 12.67
N LYS A 274 -12.06 -7.32 12.17
CA LYS A 274 -11.14 -8.17 11.42
C LYS A 274 -11.73 -8.53 10.07
N PHE A 275 -10.88 -8.65 9.05
CA PHE A 275 -11.31 -9.06 7.71
C PHE A 275 -10.44 -10.20 7.19
N GLU A 276 -11.04 -11.03 6.34
CA GLU A 276 -10.44 -12.22 5.75
C GLU A 276 -9.84 -11.92 4.38
N ILE A 277 -8.62 -12.40 4.15
CA ILE A 277 -7.97 -12.48 2.85
C ILE A 277 -7.92 -13.97 2.46
N PRO A 278 -8.83 -14.45 1.61
CA PRO A 278 -8.90 -15.85 1.25
C PRO A 278 -7.78 -16.25 0.28
N GLU A 279 -7.29 -17.48 0.42
CA GLU A 279 -6.46 -18.19 -0.57
C GLU A 279 -5.12 -17.52 -0.93
N MET A 280 -4.52 -16.82 0.03
CA MET A 280 -3.21 -16.16 -0.16
C MET A 280 -2.28 -16.41 1.01
N ALA A 281 -1.00 -16.62 0.73
CA ALA A 281 0.04 -16.66 1.75
C ALA A 281 0.39 -15.22 2.21
N VAL A 282 0.74 -15.05 3.49
CA VAL A 282 1.26 -13.77 4.01
C VAL A 282 2.56 -13.37 3.31
N GLU A 283 3.38 -14.36 2.99
CA GLU A 283 4.75 -14.16 2.53
C GLU A 283 4.83 -14.27 0.99
N ASN A 284 5.60 -13.35 0.41
CA ASN A 284 6.12 -13.45 -0.94
C ASN A 284 7.22 -14.52 -0.96
N LYS A 285 7.05 -15.53 -1.82
CA LYS A 285 8.00 -16.64 -1.94
C LYS A 285 9.10 -16.39 -2.97
N ASP A 286 8.88 -15.43 -3.88
CA ASP A 286 9.76 -15.15 -5.02
C ASP A 286 10.54 -13.84 -4.78
N VAL A 287 11.17 -13.74 -3.60
CA VAL A 287 11.91 -12.55 -3.18
C VAL A 287 13.24 -12.46 -3.90
N LYS A 288 13.54 -11.28 -4.44
CA LYS A 288 14.84 -10.95 -5.02
C LYS A 288 15.76 -10.40 -3.93
N PRO A 289 17.02 -10.87 -3.84
CA PRO A 289 17.98 -10.29 -2.91
C PRO A 289 18.29 -8.83 -3.30
N ALA A 290 18.38 -7.96 -2.30
CA ALA A 290 18.83 -6.58 -2.46
C ALA A 290 20.28 -6.45 -1.96
N ALA A 291 21.19 -5.95 -2.80
CA ALA A 291 22.60 -5.82 -2.44
C ALA A 291 22.90 -4.58 -1.58
N ASP A 292 22.24 -3.45 -1.86
CA ASP A 292 22.27 -2.24 -1.04
C ASP A 292 20.84 -1.79 -0.75
N LEU A 293 20.32 -2.24 0.40
CA LEU A 293 18.95 -1.94 0.82
C LEU A 293 18.75 -0.44 1.04
N ARG A 294 19.76 0.25 1.57
CA ARG A 294 19.64 1.65 2.00
C ARG A 294 19.57 2.60 0.81
N GLU A 295 20.47 2.43 -0.17
CA GLU A 295 20.44 3.21 -1.40
C GLU A 295 19.15 2.93 -2.20
N PHE A 296 18.75 1.67 -2.27
CA PHE A 296 17.51 1.25 -2.92
C PHE A 296 16.26 1.89 -2.31
N ILE A 297 16.12 1.88 -0.99
CA ILE A 297 14.99 2.50 -0.28
C ILE A 297 14.97 4.00 -0.53
N LYS A 298 16.13 4.67 -0.46
CA LYS A 298 16.22 6.10 -0.73
C LYS A 298 15.75 6.44 -2.14
N LEU A 299 16.19 5.66 -3.14
CA LEU A 299 15.81 5.86 -4.53
C LEU A 299 14.29 5.68 -4.74
N ILE A 300 13.70 4.63 -4.15
CA ILE A 300 12.24 4.44 -4.24
C ILE A 300 11.51 5.57 -3.53
N ALA A 301 11.94 5.96 -2.33
CA ALA A 301 11.31 7.03 -1.57
C ALA A 301 11.28 8.35 -2.36
N GLU A 302 12.38 8.67 -3.07
CA GLU A 302 12.45 9.83 -3.96
C GLU A 302 11.52 9.71 -5.17
N GLU A 303 11.43 8.52 -5.78
CA GLU A 303 10.58 8.26 -6.95
C GLU A 303 9.09 8.26 -6.62
N THR A 304 8.70 7.77 -5.44
CA THR A 304 7.29 7.71 -5.01
C THR A 304 6.85 8.90 -4.16
N ASP A 305 7.76 9.83 -3.84
CA ASP A 305 7.47 10.99 -2.99
C ASP A 305 7.02 10.65 -1.56
N VAL A 306 7.78 9.76 -0.92
CA VAL A 306 7.59 9.33 0.46
C VAL A 306 8.76 9.84 1.30
N ALA A 307 8.47 10.33 2.52
CA ALA A 307 9.52 10.69 3.48
C ALA A 307 9.66 9.61 4.55
N ILE A 308 10.90 9.24 4.86
CA ILE A 308 11.24 8.25 5.87
C ILE A 308 12.03 8.98 6.97
N SER A 309 11.57 8.90 8.22
CA SER A 309 12.22 9.57 9.35
C SER A 309 13.16 8.64 10.10
N ASP A 310 12.65 7.51 10.57
CA ASP A 310 13.39 6.59 11.42
C ASP A 310 13.31 5.17 10.87
N SER A 311 14.39 4.41 11.09
CA SER A 311 14.44 2.98 10.81
C SER A 311 15.04 2.21 11.98
N GLU A 312 14.30 1.25 12.56
CA GLU A 312 14.85 0.29 13.52
C GLU A 312 15.16 -1.01 12.78
N GLU A 313 16.42 -1.44 12.78
CA GLU A 313 16.86 -2.71 12.19
C GLU A 313 17.08 -3.77 13.27
N ARG A 314 16.57 -4.98 13.04
CA ARG A 314 16.80 -6.16 13.88
C ARG A 314 17.13 -7.36 12.98
N ASP A 315 18.25 -8.00 13.26
CA ASP A 315 18.57 -9.29 12.67
C ASP A 315 17.74 -10.38 13.35
N ALA A 316 16.81 -10.98 12.61
CA ALA A 316 16.12 -12.18 13.07
C ALA A 316 17.01 -13.41 12.84
N GLU A 317 16.86 -14.45 13.66
CA GLU A 317 17.69 -15.67 13.69
C GLU A 317 17.74 -16.50 12.38
N ASN A 318 17.15 -16.03 11.26
CA ASN A 318 16.93 -16.78 10.02
C ASN A 318 17.36 -16.07 8.72
N LYS A 319 18.41 -15.24 8.73
CA LYS A 319 18.83 -14.43 7.55
C LYS A 319 17.74 -13.47 7.04
N THR A 320 16.83 -13.11 7.92
CA THR A 320 15.78 -12.13 7.65
C THR A 320 16.14 -10.86 8.39
N LEU A 321 16.28 -9.76 7.66
CA LEU A 321 16.42 -8.44 8.26
C LEU A 321 15.03 -7.88 8.48
N GLU A 322 14.70 -7.60 9.73
CA GLU A 322 13.47 -6.90 10.10
C GLU A 322 13.78 -5.41 10.22
N THR A 323 13.08 -4.58 9.45
CA THR A 323 13.23 -3.12 9.53
C THR A 323 11.87 -2.46 9.77
N SER A 324 11.78 -1.63 10.81
CA SER A 324 10.60 -0.79 11.04
C SER A 324 10.85 0.63 10.57
N TYR A 325 10.05 1.12 9.63
CA TYR A 325 10.13 2.48 9.09
C TYR A 325 9.02 3.38 9.65
N GLU A 326 9.39 4.60 10.04
CA GLU A 326 8.44 5.69 10.19
C GLU A 326 8.36 6.50 8.89
N ILE A 327 7.17 6.51 8.30
CA ILE A 327 6.91 7.01 6.96
C ILE A 327 5.85 8.10 7.00
N ALA A 328 6.10 9.21 6.28
CA ALA A 328 5.10 10.23 5.99
C ALA A 328 4.79 10.24 4.48
N SER A 329 3.49 10.21 4.14
CA SER A 329 3.02 10.32 2.76
C SER A 329 1.82 11.27 2.66
N ARG A 330 1.68 11.96 1.53
CA ARG A 330 0.53 12.87 1.29
C ARG A 330 -0.79 12.12 1.23
N ASP A 331 -0.78 10.95 0.62
CA ASP A 331 -1.93 10.06 0.53
C ASP A 331 -1.52 8.60 0.67
N PHE A 332 -2.51 7.74 0.88
CA PHE A 332 -2.26 6.31 1.04
C PHE A 332 -1.90 5.61 -0.28
N LYS A 333 -2.32 6.16 -1.42
CA LYS A 333 -1.97 5.62 -2.74
C LYS A 333 -0.45 5.66 -2.94
N THR A 334 0.15 6.78 -2.60
CA THR A 334 1.60 7.04 -2.63
C THR A 334 2.36 6.06 -1.74
N LEU A 335 1.85 5.81 -0.53
CA LEU A 335 2.42 4.80 0.37
C LEU A 335 2.35 3.38 -0.22
N ASN A 336 1.21 3.03 -0.80
CA ASN A 336 1.02 1.72 -1.43
C ASN A 336 1.90 1.57 -2.68
N ASP A 337 2.11 2.63 -3.46
CA ASP A 337 3.05 2.64 -4.59
C ASP A 337 4.50 2.39 -4.14
N PHE A 338 4.92 3.03 -3.05
CA PHE A 338 6.22 2.79 -2.40
C PHE A 338 6.39 1.32 -2.00
N LEU A 339 5.41 0.76 -1.29
CA LEU A 339 5.47 -0.63 -0.84
C LEU A 339 5.41 -1.63 -1.99
N ARG A 340 4.69 -1.30 -3.07
CA ARG A 340 4.62 -2.15 -4.25
C ARG A 340 5.97 -2.28 -4.94
N LYS A 341 6.78 -1.22 -4.93
CA LYS A 341 8.16 -1.24 -5.45
C LYS A 341 9.14 -1.96 -4.53
N LEU A 342 8.90 -1.93 -3.21
CA LEU A 342 9.66 -2.69 -2.23
C LEU A 342 9.34 -4.18 -2.25
N SER A 343 8.10 -4.55 -2.53
CA SER A 343 7.58 -5.92 -2.39
C SER A 343 8.40 -7.02 -3.09
N PRO A 344 8.96 -6.82 -4.31
CA PRO A 344 9.81 -7.83 -4.93
C PRO A 344 11.06 -8.19 -4.12
N TYR A 345 11.45 -7.35 -3.16
CA TYR A 345 12.63 -7.51 -2.31
C TYR A 345 12.26 -7.80 -0.84
N ALA A 346 10.97 -7.79 -0.50
CA ALA A 346 10.47 -8.08 0.83
C ALA A 346 9.78 -9.45 0.86
N ILE A 347 10.07 -10.23 1.92
CA ILE A 347 9.34 -11.47 2.24
C ILE A 347 7.91 -11.11 2.63
N LYS A 348 7.74 -10.12 3.49
CA LYS A 348 6.43 -9.57 3.87
C LYS A 348 6.60 -8.16 4.41
N PHE A 349 5.50 -7.45 4.49
CA PHE A 349 5.42 -6.19 5.20
C PHE A 349 4.06 -6.03 5.86
N ARG A 350 4.01 -5.27 6.95
CA ARG A 350 2.77 -4.92 7.63
C ARG A 350 2.77 -3.45 8.01
N LEU A 351 1.58 -2.86 7.96
CA LEU A 351 1.33 -1.59 8.64
C LEU A 351 1.16 -1.90 10.12
N ILE A 352 1.90 -1.23 11.02
CA ILE A 352 1.71 -1.34 12.47
C ILE A 352 0.67 -0.34 12.92
N ASN A 353 0.87 0.92 12.53
CA ASN A 353 -0.07 1.99 12.77
C ASN A 353 -0.04 3.01 11.65
N MET A 354 -1.12 3.78 11.57
CA MET A 354 -1.27 4.89 10.66
C MET A 354 -2.13 5.96 11.31
N LYS A 355 -1.70 7.22 11.23
CA LYS A 355 -2.40 8.36 11.82
C LYS A 355 -2.38 9.57 10.90
N LEU A 356 -3.51 10.25 10.82
CA LEU A 356 -3.63 11.53 10.16
C LEU A 356 -2.91 12.61 10.95
N ALA A 357 -2.11 13.41 10.25
CA ALA A 357 -1.42 14.55 10.79
C ALA A 357 -1.52 15.75 9.84
N TYR A 358 -1.34 16.95 10.37
CA TYR A 358 -1.08 18.13 9.56
C TYR A 358 0.40 18.19 9.21
N LEU A 359 0.71 18.57 7.97
CA LEU A 359 2.06 18.99 7.62
C LEU A 359 2.39 20.29 8.35
N ALA A 360 3.56 20.35 8.99
CA ALA A 360 3.96 21.46 9.85
C ALA A 360 3.83 22.82 9.12
N GLY A 361 3.05 23.73 9.70
CA GLY A 361 2.81 25.06 9.13
C GLY A 361 1.75 25.13 8.03
N SER A 362 1.03 24.04 7.74
CA SER A 362 -0.01 23.98 6.69
C SER A 362 -1.31 23.31 7.19
N GLN A 363 -2.41 23.50 6.46
CA GLN A 363 -3.64 22.74 6.66
C GLN A 363 -3.67 21.43 5.87
N ASP A 364 -2.58 21.09 5.18
CA ASP A 364 -2.51 19.89 4.36
C ASP A 364 -2.39 18.65 5.24
N LEU A 365 -3.21 17.65 4.91
CA LEU A 365 -3.27 16.40 5.62
C LEU A 365 -2.29 15.41 5.02
N ILE A 366 -1.54 14.74 5.89
CA ILE A 366 -0.63 13.64 5.55
C ILE A 366 -0.97 12.42 6.41
N TRP A 367 -0.55 11.26 5.94
CA TRP A 367 -0.50 10.05 6.72
C TRP A 367 0.88 9.85 7.31
N ARG A 368 0.96 9.70 8.64
CA ARG A 368 2.15 9.20 9.34
C ARG A 368 1.92 7.73 9.67
N CYS A 369 2.81 6.88 9.20
CA CYS A 369 2.67 5.43 9.24
C CYS A 369 3.91 4.81 9.85
N ARG A 370 3.74 3.82 10.72
CA ARG A 370 4.82 2.90 11.12
C ARG A 370 4.63 1.59 10.39
N ILE A 371 5.62 1.20 9.60
CA ILE A 371 5.56 -0.01 8.77
C ILE A 371 6.71 -0.92 9.15
N GLN A 372 6.45 -2.22 9.24
CA GLN A 372 7.47 -3.24 9.41
C GLN A 372 7.67 -3.99 8.10
N VAL A 373 8.91 -4.14 7.66
CA VAL A 373 9.29 -4.86 6.45
C VAL A 373 10.31 -5.93 6.82
N PHE A 374 10.15 -7.11 6.22
CA PHE A 374 11.03 -8.26 6.42
C PHE A 374 11.74 -8.55 5.11
N TYR A 375 13.05 -8.34 5.07
CA TYR A 375 13.88 -8.53 3.89
C TYR A 375 14.59 -9.87 3.95
N GLN A 376 14.72 -10.52 2.80
CA GLN A 376 15.61 -11.67 2.66
C GLN A 376 17.04 -11.15 2.44
N LEU A 377 17.93 -11.38 3.40
CA LEU A 377 19.36 -11.09 3.20
C LEU A 377 19.97 -12.13 2.24
N SER A 378 20.91 -11.68 1.40
CA SER A 378 21.64 -12.48 0.41
C SER A 378 22.62 -13.46 1.04
#